data_AF-A0A7D4U7A6-F1
#
_entry.id   AF-A0A7D4U7A6-F1
#
_cell.length_a   1.000
_cell.length_b   1.000
_cell.length_c   1.000
_cell.angle_alpha   90.00
_cell.angle_beta   90.00
_cell.angle_gamma   90.00
#
_symmetry.space_group_name_H-M   'P 1'
#
loop_
_entity.id
_entity.type
_entity.pdbx_description
1 polymer ?
#
loop_
_entity_poly.entity_id
_entity_poly.type
_entity_poly.pdbx_seq_one_letter_code
_entity_poly.pdbx_strand_id
1 'polypeptide(L)'
;MKKIAITAIGLLLLAGCSSEGTVSAPAACEGVEVKVNFGILNQDPISNCVEVTESEILASDALAASGIELEGTLTYPDAIVCRVNGLPSATEPIEVEGQEPHLESCADMPPAFAYWALWVVNDSEIGWEYAMEGASTLKLKPGQSIGLAFASGEEAPTPDN
;
A
#
# COMPACT_ATOMS: atom_id res chain seq x y z
N MET A 1 26.16 8.47 -82.12
CA MET A 1 25.14 9.53 -81.85
C MET A 1 23.85 8.86 -81.42
N LYS A 2 23.21 9.36 -80.34
CA LYS A 2 21.88 8.94 -79.79
C LYS A 2 21.85 7.55 -79.10
N LYS A 3 21.32 7.31 -77.89
CA LYS A 3 20.71 8.10 -76.80
C LYS A 3 20.90 7.31 -75.50
N ILE A 4 21.13 8.04 -74.41
CA ILE A 4 21.00 7.59 -73.02
C ILE A 4 19.52 7.28 -72.73
N ALA A 5 19.24 6.20 -72.00
CA ALA A 5 17.96 5.96 -71.35
C ALA A 5 18.20 5.58 -69.88
N ILE A 6 17.63 6.41 -69.02
CA ILE A 6 17.69 6.41 -67.55
C ILE A 6 16.55 5.55 -67.03
N THR A 7 16.81 4.68 -66.06
CA THR A 7 15.77 4.25 -65.10
C THR A 7 16.39 4.16 -63.71
N ALA A 8 16.12 5.17 -62.89
CA ALA A 8 16.44 5.18 -61.47
C ALA A 8 15.34 4.40 -60.71
N ILE A 9 15.75 3.38 -59.95
CA ILE A 9 14.88 2.73 -58.96
C ILE A 9 15.27 3.31 -57.60
N GLY A 10 14.39 4.15 -57.06
CA GLY A 10 14.51 4.70 -55.72
C GLY A 10 14.15 3.62 -54.70
N LEU A 11 15.13 3.28 -53.84
CA LEU A 11 14.92 2.41 -52.69
C LEU A 11 14.43 3.27 -51.52
N LEU A 12 13.13 3.20 -51.22
CA LEU A 12 12.53 3.85 -50.05
C LEU A 12 12.83 2.99 -48.81
N LEU A 13 13.82 3.38 -48.02
CA LEU A 13 14.07 2.78 -46.71
C LEU A 13 13.13 3.45 -45.69
N LEU A 14 12.05 2.76 -45.32
CA LEU A 14 11.22 3.10 -44.17
C LEU A 14 12.01 2.75 -42.90
N ALA A 15 12.76 3.73 -42.39
CA ALA A 15 13.27 3.68 -41.02
C ALA A 15 12.09 3.84 -40.06
N GLY A 16 11.51 2.71 -39.63
CA GLY A 16 10.56 2.69 -38.52
C GLY A 16 11.30 3.03 -37.23
N CYS A 17 11.13 4.26 -36.74
CA CYS A 17 11.49 4.59 -35.35
C CYS A 17 10.48 3.87 -34.44
N SER A 18 10.86 2.72 -33.90
CA SER A 18 10.23 2.21 -32.68
C SER A 18 10.47 3.26 -31.59
N SER A 19 9.42 3.98 -31.22
CA SER A 19 9.45 4.82 -30.02
C SER A 19 9.36 3.85 -28.84
N GLU A 20 10.50 3.43 -28.31
CA GLU A 20 10.56 2.82 -26.99
C GLU A 20 10.10 3.89 -26.00
N GLY A 21 8.82 3.84 -25.65
CA GLY A 21 8.29 4.61 -24.54
C GLY A 21 9.05 4.17 -23.30
N THR A 22 9.96 5.01 -22.82
CA THR A 22 10.50 4.89 -21.48
C THR A 22 9.33 5.03 -20.53
N VAL A 23 8.87 3.91 -19.98
CA VAL A 23 7.98 3.94 -18.81
C VAL A 23 8.82 4.57 -17.72
N SER A 24 8.59 5.86 -17.45
CA SER A 24 9.19 6.50 -16.29
C SER A 24 8.83 5.66 -15.09
N ALA A 25 9.82 5.26 -14.30
CA ALA A 25 9.53 4.73 -12.97
C ALA A 25 8.61 5.75 -12.26
N PRO A 26 7.62 5.28 -11.46
CA PRO A 26 6.86 6.19 -10.62
C PRO A 26 7.85 7.05 -9.82
N ALA A 27 7.56 8.34 -9.72
CA ALA A 27 8.38 9.25 -8.92
C ALA A 27 8.47 8.68 -7.50
N ALA A 28 9.67 8.69 -6.92
CA ALA A 28 9.85 8.28 -5.53
C ALA A 28 8.99 9.17 -4.63
N CYS A 29 8.39 8.59 -3.60
CA CYS A 29 7.58 9.38 -2.67
C CYS A 29 8.50 10.29 -1.84
N GLU A 30 8.38 11.61 -2.06
CA GLU A 30 9.14 12.62 -1.31
C GLU A 30 8.53 12.91 0.08
N GLY A 31 7.26 12.52 0.28
CA GLY A 31 6.53 12.64 1.53
C GLY A 31 6.54 11.36 2.36
N VAL A 32 5.39 10.96 2.89
CA VAL A 32 5.21 9.67 3.57
C VAL A 32 4.51 8.70 2.64
N GLU A 33 5.11 7.53 2.41
CA GLU A 33 4.44 6.45 1.66
C GLU A 33 3.44 5.75 2.57
N VAL A 34 2.21 5.61 2.10
CA VAL A 34 1.12 4.96 2.80
C VAL A 34 0.70 3.72 2.02
N LYS A 35 0.75 2.56 2.67
CA LYS A 35 0.38 1.27 2.07
C LYS A 35 -0.65 0.50 2.88
N VAL A 36 -1.59 -0.15 2.20
CA VAL A 36 -2.53 -1.09 2.83
C VAL A 36 -2.58 -2.38 2.03
N ASN A 37 -2.35 -3.48 2.73
CA ASN A 37 -2.52 -4.83 2.22
C ASN A 37 -3.71 -5.48 2.92
N PHE A 38 -4.79 -5.71 2.17
CA PHE A 38 -6.03 -6.28 2.71
C PHE A 38 -6.00 -7.80 2.88
N GLY A 39 -4.94 -8.48 2.42
CA GLY A 39 -4.81 -9.93 2.51
C GLY A 39 -6.06 -10.64 2.00
N ILE A 40 -6.66 -11.49 2.84
CA ILE A 40 -7.84 -12.29 2.49
C ILE A 40 -9.16 -11.50 2.41
N LEU A 41 -9.17 -10.19 2.71
CA LEU A 41 -10.40 -9.38 2.78
C LEU A 41 -10.91 -8.90 1.41
N ASN A 42 -10.37 -9.43 0.30
CA ASN A 42 -10.84 -9.22 -1.08
C ASN A 42 -10.97 -7.74 -1.50
N GLN A 43 -10.01 -6.91 -1.11
CA GLN A 43 -9.85 -5.54 -1.61
C GLN A 43 -8.50 -5.35 -2.29
N ASP A 44 -8.46 -4.44 -3.25
CA ASP A 44 -7.21 -4.04 -3.88
C ASP A 44 -6.29 -3.33 -2.87
N PRO A 45 -4.95 -3.57 -2.93
CA PRO A 45 -4.02 -2.88 -2.06
C PRO A 45 -4.00 -1.38 -2.37
N ILE A 46 -3.74 -0.58 -1.34
CA ILE A 46 -3.59 0.88 -1.46
C ILE A 46 -2.09 1.20 -1.42
N SER A 47 -1.64 2.10 -2.29
CA SER A 47 -0.31 2.69 -2.23
C SER A 47 -0.41 4.15 -2.67
N ASN A 48 -0.20 5.06 -1.72
CA ASN A 48 -0.30 6.50 -1.92
C ASN A 48 0.93 7.20 -1.35
N CYS A 49 1.27 8.36 -1.93
CA CYS A 49 2.27 9.25 -1.36
C CYS A 49 1.56 10.46 -0.75
N VAL A 50 1.77 10.69 0.54
CA VAL A 50 1.20 11.83 1.27
C VAL A 50 2.24 12.92 1.37
N GLU A 51 1.96 14.09 0.79
CA GLU A 51 2.81 15.26 0.96
C GLU A 51 2.79 15.73 2.42
N VAL A 52 3.98 15.92 2.99
CA VAL A 52 4.15 16.41 4.37
C VAL A 52 4.89 17.75 4.30
N THR A 53 4.18 18.83 4.61
CA THR A 53 4.70 20.20 4.53
C THR A 53 5.34 20.69 5.83
N GLU A 54 4.96 20.08 6.95
CA GLU A 54 5.54 20.28 8.28
C GLU A 54 6.73 19.33 8.50
N SER A 55 7.40 19.41 9.65
CA SER A 55 8.50 18.48 9.96
C SER A 55 8.05 17.05 10.26
N GLU A 56 6.81 16.87 10.72
CA GLU A 56 6.24 15.59 11.13
C GLU A 56 4.72 15.54 10.84
N ILE A 57 4.18 14.33 10.65
CA ILE A 57 2.74 14.05 10.54
C ILE A 57 2.38 12.86 11.45
N LEU A 58 1.18 12.83 12.03
CA LEU A 58 0.69 11.62 12.70
C LEU A 58 0.40 10.52 11.68
N ALA A 59 0.69 9.27 12.03
CA ALA A 59 0.39 8.12 11.18
C ALA A 59 -1.11 8.03 10.83
N SER A 60 -1.99 8.31 11.79
CA SER A 60 -3.44 8.42 11.56
C SER A 60 -3.80 9.45 10.51
N ASP A 61 -3.12 10.61 10.50
CA ASP A 61 -3.41 11.70 9.57
C ASP A 61 -2.89 11.38 8.16
N ALA A 62 -1.73 10.71 8.06
CA ALA A 62 -1.22 10.23 6.78
C ALA A 62 -2.15 9.16 6.16
N LEU A 63 -2.65 8.24 6.98
CA LEU A 63 -3.64 7.25 6.56
C LEU A 63 -4.93 7.93 6.11
N ALA A 64 -5.48 8.86 6.90
CA ALA A 64 -6.68 9.61 6.53
C ALA A 64 -6.51 10.43 5.24
N ALA A 65 -5.36 11.07 5.04
CA ALA A 65 -5.04 11.81 3.82
C ALA A 65 -5.00 10.90 2.57
N SER A 66 -4.76 9.61 2.76
CA SER A 66 -4.80 8.57 1.72
C SER A 66 -6.19 7.96 1.52
N GLY A 67 -7.23 8.52 2.14
CA GLY A 67 -8.61 8.01 2.07
C GLY A 67 -8.84 6.75 2.90
N ILE A 68 -7.98 6.49 3.89
CA ILE A 68 -8.09 5.34 4.77
C ILE A 68 -8.78 5.75 6.08
N GLU A 69 -9.90 5.10 6.37
CA GLU A 69 -10.62 5.23 7.63
C GLU A 69 -10.21 4.10 8.58
N LEU A 70 -9.81 4.47 9.80
CA LEU A 70 -9.49 3.52 10.86
C LEU A 70 -10.61 3.48 11.89
N GLU A 71 -10.99 2.27 12.30
CA GLU A 71 -11.80 2.02 13.48
C GLU A 71 -10.93 1.29 14.51
N GLY A 72 -10.82 1.84 15.72
CA GLY A 72 -10.15 1.19 16.83
C GLY A 72 -11.06 0.20 17.57
N THR A 73 -10.47 -0.65 18.41
CA THR A 73 -11.26 -1.50 19.32
C THR A 73 -11.91 -0.68 20.45
N LEU A 74 -12.95 -1.20 21.10
CA LEU A 74 -13.59 -0.52 22.23
C LEU A 74 -12.66 -0.43 23.45
N THR A 75 -11.89 -1.49 23.73
CA THR A 75 -10.94 -1.52 24.85
C THR A 75 -9.70 -0.67 24.59
N TYR A 76 -9.20 -0.64 23.34
CA TYR A 76 -7.94 0.03 22.96
C TYR A 76 -8.10 0.87 21.68
N PRO A 77 -8.91 1.94 21.70
CA PRO A 77 -9.31 2.67 20.50
C PRO A 77 -8.15 3.33 19.75
N ASP A 78 -7.12 3.77 20.46
CA ASP A 78 -5.97 4.47 19.86
C ASP A 78 -4.77 3.56 19.56
N ALA A 79 -4.78 2.34 20.09
CA ALA A 79 -3.63 1.44 20.02
C ALA A 79 -3.86 0.25 19.08
N ILE A 80 -5.09 -0.21 18.91
CA ILE A 80 -5.42 -1.42 18.15
C ILE A 80 -6.43 -1.08 17.07
N VAL A 81 -5.99 -1.18 15.82
CA VAL A 81 -6.85 -1.03 14.64
C VAL A 81 -7.73 -2.28 14.54
N CYS A 82 -9.03 -2.09 14.68
CA CYS A 82 -10.02 -3.12 14.40
C CYS A 82 -10.37 -3.17 12.92
N ARG A 83 -10.67 -2.03 12.30
CA ARG A 83 -11.06 -1.97 10.89
C ARG A 83 -10.29 -0.93 10.10
N VAL A 84 -10.12 -1.25 8.83
CA VAL A 84 -9.58 -0.37 7.79
C VAL A 84 -10.61 -0.30 6.68
N ASN A 85 -11.16 0.88 6.41
CA ASN A 85 -12.23 1.08 5.44
C ASN A 85 -13.43 0.13 5.65
N GLY A 86 -13.80 -0.08 6.92
CA GLY A 86 -14.89 -0.98 7.30
C GLY A 86 -14.58 -2.47 7.18
N LEU A 87 -13.32 -2.85 6.98
CA LEU A 87 -12.86 -4.24 6.88
C LEU A 87 -11.98 -4.68 8.06
N PRO A 88 -12.13 -5.91 8.61
CA PRO A 88 -13.10 -6.93 8.23
C PRO A 88 -14.55 -6.44 8.40
N SER A 89 -15.53 -7.11 7.78
CA SER A 89 -16.93 -6.67 7.85
C SER A 89 -17.47 -6.76 9.27
N ALA A 90 -18.39 -5.84 9.64
CA ALA A 90 -19.12 -5.92 10.90
C ALA A 90 -20.26 -6.94 10.87
N THR A 91 -20.62 -7.46 9.70
CA THR A 91 -21.79 -8.33 9.50
C THR A 91 -21.49 -9.63 8.76
N GLU A 92 -20.30 -9.76 8.17
CA GLU A 92 -19.87 -10.96 7.45
C GLU A 92 -18.66 -11.57 8.16
N PRO A 93 -18.69 -12.87 8.50
CA PRO A 93 -17.56 -13.55 9.12
C PRO A 93 -16.33 -13.58 8.21
N ILE A 94 -15.16 -13.55 8.84
CA ILE A 94 -13.86 -13.79 8.24
C ILE A 94 -13.66 -15.29 8.15
N GLU A 95 -13.31 -15.77 6.96
CA GLU A 95 -13.04 -17.18 6.69
C GLU A 95 -11.52 -17.39 6.62
N VAL A 96 -10.93 -17.96 7.68
CA VAL A 96 -9.50 -18.31 7.73
C VAL A 96 -9.36 -19.83 7.71
N GLU A 97 -8.51 -20.36 6.83
CA GLU A 97 -8.31 -21.81 6.71
C GLU A 97 -7.89 -22.43 8.06
N GLY A 98 -8.61 -23.47 8.47
CA GLY A 98 -8.36 -24.17 9.73
C GLY A 98 -8.93 -23.51 10.98
N GLN A 99 -9.65 -22.38 10.84
CA GLN A 99 -10.40 -21.72 11.92
C GLN A 99 -11.90 -21.82 11.69
N GLU A 100 -12.68 -21.71 12.77
CA GLU A 100 -14.12 -21.49 12.63
C GLU A 100 -14.38 -20.06 12.12
N PRO A 101 -15.46 -19.83 11.33
CA PRO A 101 -15.81 -18.50 10.85
C PRO A 101 -15.91 -17.49 12.01
N HIS A 102 -15.18 -16.37 11.90
CA HIS A 102 -15.08 -15.38 12.98
C HIS A 102 -15.71 -14.05 12.57
N LEU A 103 -16.72 -13.58 13.31
CA LEU A 103 -17.27 -12.24 13.13
C LEU A 103 -16.56 -11.26 14.09
N GLU A 104 -15.76 -10.35 13.54
CA GLU A 104 -15.03 -9.39 14.35
C GLU A 104 -15.97 -8.30 14.90
N SER A 105 -16.00 -8.18 16.23
CA SER A 105 -16.88 -7.29 16.98
C SER A 105 -16.25 -5.94 17.33
N CYS A 106 -14.93 -5.82 17.19
CA CYS A 106 -14.11 -4.70 17.67
C CYS A 106 -14.16 -4.48 19.18
N ALA A 107 -14.68 -5.43 19.97
CA ALA A 107 -14.85 -5.20 21.41
C ALA A 107 -13.51 -5.11 22.16
N ASP A 108 -12.54 -5.95 21.80
CA ASP A 108 -11.26 -6.09 22.49
C ASP A 108 -10.18 -6.48 21.46
N MET A 109 -9.07 -7.08 21.90
CA MET A 109 -8.01 -7.58 21.03
C MET A 109 -8.56 -8.54 19.96
N PRO A 110 -8.25 -8.31 18.67
CA PRO A 110 -8.60 -9.24 17.61
C PRO A 110 -7.87 -10.58 17.83
N PRO A 111 -8.43 -11.69 17.32
CA PRO A 111 -7.79 -12.98 17.43
C PRO A 111 -6.45 -13.00 16.66
N ALA A 112 -5.49 -13.78 17.18
CA ALA A 112 -4.15 -13.88 16.56
C ALA A 112 -4.17 -14.46 15.13
N PHE A 113 -5.28 -15.07 14.69
CA PHE A 113 -5.43 -15.59 13.34
C PHE A 113 -6.09 -14.61 12.36
N ALA A 114 -6.56 -13.44 12.81
CA ALA A 114 -7.25 -12.44 11.98
C ALA A 114 -7.17 -11.04 12.61
N TYR A 115 -6.16 -10.25 12.24
CA TYR A 115 -5.94 -8.91 12.80
C TYR A 115 -5.21 -7.96 11.84
N TRP A 116 -5.32 -6.66 12.08
CA TRP A 116 -4.50 -5.65 11.40
C TRP A 116 -3.16 -5.46 12.11
N ALA A 117 -2.06 -5.68 11.39
CA ALA A 117 -0.71 -5.33 11.82
C ALA A 117 -0.36 -3.93 11.29
N LEU A 118 0.17 -3.06 12.17
CA LEU A 118 0.69 -1.75 11.82
C LEU A 118 2.20 -1.82 11.64
N TRP A 119 2.68 -1.30 10.52
CA TRP A 119 4.06 -1.38 10.08
C TRP A 119 4.61 0.01 9.76
N VAL A 120 5.89 0.21 10.04
CA VAL A 120 6.60 1.46 9.75
C VAL A 120 7.95 1.16 9.10
N VAL A 121 8.33 1.98 8.13
CA VAL A 121 9.72 2.05 7.62
C VAL A 121 10.33 3.33 8.17
N ASN A 122 11.17 3.18 9.20
CA ASN A 122 11.93 4.32 9.72
C ASN A 122 13.22 4.57 8.94
N ASP A 123 13.80 3.49 8.42
CA ASP A 123 15.02 3.46 7.61
C ASP A 123 14.78 2.57 6.40
N SER A 124 14.89 3.15 5.21
CA SER A 124 14.68 2.45 3.94
C SER A 124 15.65 1.27 3.72
N GLU A 125 16.80 1.25 4.38
CA GLU A 125 17.74 0.12 4.30
C GLU A 125 17.30 -1.08 5.15
N ILE A 126 16.49 -0.85 6.19
CA ILE A 126 15.96 -1.90 7.08
C ILE A 126 14.63 -2.44 6.54
N GLY A 127 13.79 -1.55 5.98
CA GLY A 127 12.47 -1.90 5.49
C GLY A 127 11.40 -1.91 6.59
N TRP A 128 10.37 -2.75 6.44
CA TRP A 128 9.22 -2.76 7.35
C TRP A 128 9.55 -3.34 8.71
N GLU A 129 9.22 -2.58 9.76
CA GLU A 129 9.26 -3.00 11.14
C GLU A 129 7.87 -2.89 11.77
N TYR A 130 7.58 -3.75 12.74
CA TYR A 130 6.35 -3.63 13.53
C TYR A 130 6.33 -2.30 14.25
N ALA A 131 5.22 -1.56 14.15
CA ALA A 131 5.06 -0.32 14.86
C ALA A 131 4.94 -0.57 16.38
N MET A 132 5.76 0.14 17.16
CA MET A 132 5.75 0.06 18.62
C MET A 132 4.74 1.01 19.27
N GLU A 133 4.06 1.81 18.45
CA GLU A 133 3.07 2.81 18.82
C GLU A 133 1.84 2.64 17.92
N GLY A 134 0.67 3.03 18.42
CA GLY A 134 -0.55 3.08 17.62
C GLY A 134 -0.53 4.22 16.60
N ALA A 135 -1.38 4.13 15.58
CA ALA A 135 -1.45 5.15 14.53
C ALA A 135 -1.77 6.55 15.06
N SER A 136 -2.50 6.65 16.18
CA SER A 136 -2.86 7.92 16.82
C SER A 136 -1.69 8.62 17.54
N THR A 137 -0.59 7.92 17.83
CA THR A 137 0.57 8.51 18.54
C THR A 137 1.86 8.47 17.74
N LEU A 138 2.00 7.51 16.83
CA LEU A 138 3.17 7.38 15.97
C LEU A 138 3.30 8.60 15.05
N LYS A 139 4.47 9.24 15.09
CA LYS A 139 4.81 10.35 14.21
C LYS A 139 5.78 9.93 13.14
N LEU A 140 5.54 10.43 11.93
CA LEU A 140 6.30 10.13 10.73
C LEU A 140 6.92 11.40 10.16
N LYS A 141 8.03 11.23 9.46
CA LYS A 141 8.78 12.28 8.74
C LYS A 141 8.78 11.99 7.24
N PRO A 142 8.98 13.00 6.38
CA PRO A 142 9.23 12.79 4.96
C PRO A 142 10.32 11.73 4.72
N GLY A 143 10.09 10.84 3.76
CA GLY A 143 10.94 9.70 3.44
C GLY A 143 10.66 8.42 4.24
N GLN A 144 9.77 8.46 5.23
CA GLN A 144 9.31 7.27 5.95
C GLN A 144 8.05 6.67 5.31
N SER A 145 7.77 5.41 5.64
CA SER A 145 6.55 4.73 5.21
C SER A 145 5.73 4.24 6.39
N ILE A 146 4.42 4.21 6.24
CA ILE A 146 3.47 3.61 7.17
C ILE A 146 2.57 2.66 6.40
N GLY A 147 2.21 1.55 7.01
CA GLY A 147 1.23 0.68 6.39
C GLY A 147 0.51 -0.26 7.33
N LEU A 148 -0.59 -0.77 6.82
CA LEU A 148 -1.44 -1.74 7.48
C LEU A 148 -1.48 -3.00 6.64
N ALA A 149 -1.35 -4.16 7.28
CA ALA A 149 -1.47 -5.44 6.61
C ALA A 149 -2.39 -6.36 7.40
N PHE A 150 -3.38 -6.94 6.74
CA PHE A 150 -4.30 -7.87 7.39
C PHE A 150 -3.65 -9.26 7.48
N ALA A 151 -3.42 -9.70 8.71
CA ALA A 151 -2.81 -10.97 9.02
C ALA A 151 -3.87 -12.07 9.11
N SER A 152 -3.64 -13.15 8.34
CA SER A 152 -4.44 -14.38 8.38
C SER A 152 -3.52 -15.60 8.31
N GLY A 153 -2.88 -15.93 9.44
CA GLY A 153 -1.85 -16.98 9.51
C GLY A 153 -0.97 -16.85 10.75
N GLU A 154 0.12 -17.63 10.82
CA GLU A 154 1.05 -17.61 11.96
C GLU A 154 1.90 -16.33 12.02
N GLU A 155 2.17 -15.72 10.88
CA GLU A 155 2.96 -14.49 10.75
C GLU A 155 2.15 -13.42 10.03
N ALA A 156 2.27 -12.17 10.47
CA ALA A 156 1.67 -11.06 9.75
C ALA A 156 2.48 -10.74 8.49
N PRO A 157 1.82 -10.58 7.33
CA PRO A 157 2.47 -10.06 6.15
C PRO A 157 2.87 -8.60 6.38
N THR A 158 3.84 -8.13 5.61
CA THR A 158 4.11 -6.69 5.48
C THR A 158 3.15 -6.09 4.45
N PRO A 159 3.07 -4.75 4.34
CA PRO A 159 2.21 -4.09 3.36
C PRO A 159 2.56 -4.38 1.89
N ASP A 160 3.71 -4.99 1.59
CA ASP A 160 4.18 -5.28 0.23
C ASP A 160 3.91 -6.72 -0.25
N ASN A 161 3.51 -7.64 0.64
CA ASN A 161 3.49 -9.10 0.38
C ASN A 161 2.11 -9.74 0.41
#